data_AF-A0A842PBA0-F1
#
_entry.id   AF-A0A842PBA0-F1
#
_cell.length_a   1.000
_cell.length_b   1.000
_cell.length_c   1.000
_cell.angle_alpha   90.00
_cell.angle_beta   90.00
_cell.angle_gamma   90.00
#
_symmetry.space_group_name_H-M   'P 1'
#
loop_
_entity.id
_entity.type
_entity.pdbx_description
1 polymer ?
#
loop_
_entity_poly.entity_id
_entity_poly.type
_entity_poly.pdbx_seq_one_letter_code
_entity_poly.pdbx_strand_id
1 'polypeptide(L)' 'MVENNLIRETSPYLLQHAENPVNWYGWNDEAL' A
#
# COMPACT_ATOMS: atom_id res chain seq x y z
N MET A 1 11.29 10.14 2.89
CA MET A 1 9.92 9.62 3.09
C MET A 1 10.03 8.11 3.12
N VAL A 2 9.31 7.41 3.99
CA VAL A 2 9.29 5.94 4.01
C VAL A 2 8.11 5.50 3.17
N GLU A 3 8.37 4.70 2.15
CA GLU A 3 7.33 4.13 1.28
C GLU A 3 7.00 2.70 1.72
N ASN A 4 5.72 2.36 1.79
CA ASN A 4 5.22 1.03 2.07
C ASN A 4 4.86 0.28 0.77
N ASN A 5 4.33 -0.94 0.89
CA ASN A 5 4.07 -1.80 -0.27
C ASN A 5 2.98 -1.27 -1.21
N LEU A 6 2.16 -0.31 -0.77
CA LEU A 6 1.13 0.29 -1.61
C LEU A 6 1.70 1.09 -2.78
N ILE A 7 3.00 1.42 -2.79
CA ILE A 7 3.66 2.10 -3.93
C ILE A 7 3.59 1.29 -5.24
N ARG A 8 3.31 -0.01 -5.15
CA ARG A 8 3.21 -0.94 -6.28
C ARG A 8 1.77 -1.14 -6.77
N GLU A 9 0.81 -0.55 -6.08
CA GLU A 9 -0.61 -0.66 -6.43
C GLU A 9 -0.97 0.27 -7.59
N THR A 10 -2.06 -0.04 -8.27
CA THR A 10 -2.59 0.80 -9.36
C THR A 10 -3.75 1.69 -8.92
N SER A 11 -4.35 1.38 -7.78
CA SER A 11 -5.46 2.16 -7.23
C SER A 11 -4.97 3.54 -6.78
N PRO A 12 -5.55 4.65 -7.29
CA PRO A 12 -5.18 6.00 -6.86
C PRO A 12 -5.34 6.20 -5.35
N TYR A 13 -6.34 5.55 -4.74
CA TYR A 13 -6.57 5.61 -3.30
C TYR A 13 -5.45 4.93 -2.50
N LEU A 14 -4.96 3.77 -2.96
CA LEU A 14 -3.88 3.06 -2.27
C LEU A 14 -2.55 3.82 -2.40
N LEU A 15 -2.29 4.39 -3.58
CA LEU A 15 -1.11 5.21 -3.82
C LEU A 15 -1.06 6.48 -2.96
N GLN A 16 -2.22 7.06 -2.63
CA GLN A 16 -2.31 8.18 -1.69
C GLN A 16 -1.78 7.83 -0.28
N HIS A 17 -1.74 6.55 0.07
CA HIS A 17 -1.31 6.05 1.37
C HIS A 17 0.07 5.36 1.33
N ALA A 18 0.77 5.40 0.19
CA ALA A 18 2.06 4.73 0.02
C ALA A 18 3.17 5.28 0.91
N GLU A 19 3.09 6.55 1.36
CA GLU A 19 4.10 7.17 2.22
C GLU A 19 3.72 7.16 3.71
N ASN A 20 2.64 6.48 4.08
CA ASN A 20 2.24 6.35 5.48
C ASN A 20 3.27 5.53 6.27
N PRO A 21 3.55 5.87 7.55
CA PRO A 21 4.56 5.19 8.37
C PRO A 21 4.17 3.75 8.74
N VAL A 22 2.90 3.39 8.56
CA VAL A 22 2.42 2.01 8.71
C VAL A 22 2.76 1.25 7.42
N ASN A 23 3.38 0.07 7.57
CA ASN A 23 3.71 -0.80 6.45
C ASN A 23 2.47 -1.53 5.93
N TRP A 24 1.65 -0.80 5.17
CA TRP A 24 0.46 -1.34 4.53
C TRP A 24 0.78 -2.26 3.36
N TYR A 25 -0.10 -3.23 3.12
CA TYR A 25 -0.12 -4.15 1.99
C TYR A 25 -1.47 -4.06 1.29
N GLY A 26 -1.48 -4.25 -0.03
CA GLY A 26 -2.72 -4.39 -0.79
C GLY A 26 -3.49 -5.65 -0.34
N TRP A 27 -4.80 -5.65 -0.57
CA TRP A 27 -5.60 -6.86 -0.31
C TRP A 27 -5.25 -7.93 -1.34
N ASN A 28 -4.93 -9.14 -0.89
CA ASN A 28 -4.67 -10.29 -1.74
C ASN A 28 -5.27 -11.57 -1.14
N ASP A 29 -5.30 -12.65 -1.93
CA ASP A 29 -5.86 -13.94 -1.50
C ASP A 29 -5.07 -14.58 -0.36
N GLU A 30 -3.82 -14.17 -0.14
CA GLU A 30 -2.97 -14.62 0.96
C GLU A 30 -3.31 -13.93 2.29
N ALA A 31 -4.02 -12.80 2.25
CA ALA A 31 -4.48 -12.03 3.40
C ALA A 31 -5.90 -12.43 3.88
N LEU A 32 -6.61 -13.23 3.10
CA LEU A 32 -7.93 -13.81 3.44
C LEU A 32 -7.80 -15.01 4.39
#